data_AF-A0A194W9V9-F1
#
_entry.id   AF-A0A194W9V9-F1
#
_cell.length_a   1.000
_cell.length_b   1.000
_cell.length_c   1.000
_cell.angle_alpha   90.00
_cell.angle_beta   90.00
_cell.angle_gamma   90.00
#
_symmetry.space_group_name_H-M   'P 1'
#
loop_
_entity.id
_entity.type
_entity.pdbx_description
1 polymer ?
#
loop_
_entity_poly.entity_id
_entity_poly.type
_entity_poly.pdbx_seq_one_letter_code
_entity_poly.pdbx_strand_id
1 'polypeptide(L)'
;MSSSSQAPQAVSVSQLGLSSDEVAVLQHAQREAAAGGSNSSRAASRASSQGLLLLDSGSLAQLGRHFDRLMQQISQQLDHLTEQTQIVTMTMYDAAGNLVDNADAEIRRYHSIMAQMDDLEVEFDRIRHIRDIVREYRQRVQELERALDSSQPSTGIHPRTDIRPRIDIIMDIGGRDIEAWENEKTGTRAKEMKRKEERKRDEKKQDLEL
;
A
#
# COMPACT_ATOMS: atom_id res chain seq x y z
N MET A 1 -52.90 50.57 -40.59
CA MET A 1 -52.54 50.55 -39.15
C MET A 1 -51.20 49.84 -39.05
N SER A 2 -50.12 50.60 -38.90
CA SER A 2 -48.76 50.07 -38.94
C SER A 2 -48.42 49.39 -37.63
N SER A 3 -48.26 48.07 -37.66
CA SER A 3 -47.77 47.28 -36.53
C SER A 3 -46.33 47.70 -36.23
N SER A 4 -46.12 48.42 -35.14
CA SER A 4 -44.79 48.71 -34.61
C SER A 4 -44.14 47.40 -34.19
N SER A 5 -43.27 46.85 -35.03
CA SER A 5 -42.33 45.80 -34.63
C SER A 5 -41.39 46.39 -33.58
N GLN A 6 -41.73 46.19 -32.31
CA GLN A 6 -40.89 46.50 -31.17
C GLN A 6 -39.55 45.77 -31.36
N ALA A 7 -38.46 46.52 -31.54
CA ALA A 7 -37.12 45.92 -31.56
C ALA A 7 -36.86 45.21 -30.21
N PRO A 8 -36.16 44.07 -30.20
CA PRO A 8 -35.80 43.41 -28.96
C PRO A 8 -35.01 44.38 -28.08
N GLN A 9 -35.55 44.69 -26.90
CA GLN A 9 -34.90 45.53 -25.89
C GLN A 9 -33.63 44.80 -25.42
N ALA A 10 -32.48 45.25 -25.92
CA ALA A 10 -31.17 44.69 -25.60
C ALA A 10 -30.37 45.73 -24.82
N VAL A 11 -29.95 45.37 -23.60
CA VAL A 11 -29.19 46.24 -22.70
C VAL A 11 -27.76 45.73 -22.61
N SER A 12 -26.76 46.61 -22.59
CA SER A 12 -25.36 46.19 -22.46
C SER A 12 -25.09 45.68 -21.05
N VAL A 13 -24.35 44.58 -20.94
CA VAL A 13 -24.12 43.95 -19.63
C VAL A 13 -23.32 44.88 -18.69
N SER A 14 -22.49 45.76 -19.28
CA SER A 14 -21.72 46.77 -18.56
C SER A 14 -22.57 47.79 -17.79
N GLN A 15 -23.85 47.94 -18.14
CA GLN A 15 -24.78 48.86 -17.44
C GLN A 15 -25.41 48.23 -16.19
N LEU A 16 -25.24 46.93 -15.96
CA LEU A 16 -25.83 46.22 -14.82
C LEU A 16 -24.99 46.30 -13.54
N GLY A 17 -23.81 46.94 -13.58
CA GLY A 17 -22.92 47.05 -12.42
C GLY A 17 -22.36 45.71 -11.93
N LEU A 18 -22.43 44.66 -12.76
CA LEU A 18 -21.89 43.33 -12.48
C LEU A 18 -20.37 43.29 -12.70
N SER A 19 -19.66 42.52 -11.89
CA SER A 19 -18.24 42.22 -12.11
C SER A 19 -18.04 41.38 -13.39
N SER A 20 -16.84 41.38 -13.97
CA SER A 20 -16.55 40.66 -15.22
C SER A 20 -16.91 39.17 -15.15
N ASP A 21 -16.75 38.58 -13.96
CA ASP A 21 -16.96 37.16 -13.74
C ASP A 21 -18.45 36.84 -13.66
N GLU A 22 -19.23 37.69 -12.97
CA GLU A 22 -20.69 37.59 -12.94
C GLU A 22 -21.29 37.80 -14.33
N VAL A 23 -20.72 38.71 -15.12
CA VAL A 23 -21.09 38.91 -16.52
C VAL A 23 -20.85 37.64 -17.34
N ALA A 24 -19.70 36.98 -17.18
CA ALA A 24 -19.38 35.76 -17.90
C ALA A 24 -20.34 34.61 -17.54
N VAL A 25 -20.65 34.45 -16.25
CA VAL A 25 -21.61 33.44 -15.75
C VAL A 25 -23.01 33.71 -16.28
N LEU A 26 -23.46 34.97 -16.26
CA LEU A 26 -24.78 35.35 -16.76
C LEU A 26 -24.90 35.13 -18.27
N GLN A 27 -23.85 35.46 -19.03
CA GLN A 27 -23.80 35.21 -20.48
C GLN A 27 -23.81 33.72 -20.81
N HIS A 28 -23.12 32.90 -20.01
CA HIS A 28 -23.13 31.44 -20.14
C HIS A 28 -24.53 30.88 -19.88
N ALA A 29 -25.16 31.26 -18.76
CA ALA A 29 -26.50 30.84 -18.39
C ALA A 29 -27.55 31.25 -19.44
N GLN A 30 -27.40 32.42 -20.07
CA GLN A 30 -28.28 32.82 -21.18
C GLN A 30 -28.10 31.94 -22.43
N ARG A 31 -26.88 31.53 -22.76
CA ARG A 31 -26.62 30.63 -23.90
C ARG A 31 -27.25 29.26 -23.65
N GLU A 32 -27.12 28.73 -22.44
CA GLU A 32 -27.73 27.45 -22.05
C GLU A 32 -29.25 27.53 -22.02
N ALA A 33 -29.81 28.61 -21.46
CA ALA A 33 -31.24 28.87 -21.47
C ALA A 33 -31.78 29.04 -22.89
N ALA A 34 -31.04 29.71 -23.79
CA ALA A 34 -31.41 29.94 -25.18
C ALA A 34 -31.27 28.70 -26.08
N ALA A 35 -30.40 27.76 -25.72
CA ALA A 35 -30.26 26.47 -26.42
C ALA A 35 -31.49 25.57 -26.27
N GLY A 36 -32.33 25.81 -25.25
CA GLY A 36 -33.50 25.00 -24.92
C GLY A 36 -34.81 25.33 -25.63
N GLY A 37 -34.89 26.32 -26.54
CA GLY A 37 -36.14 26.54 -27.30
C GLY A 37 -36.26 27.78 -28.20
N SER A 38 -36.61 27.52 -29.48
CA SER A 38 -37.21 28.35 -30.55
C SER A 38 -36.58 29.71 -30.92
N ASN A 39 -36.83 30.15 -32.17
CA ASN A 39 -36.35 31.31 -32.96
C ASN A 39 -35.51 32.44 -32.29
N SER A 40 -35.78 32.79 -31.03
CA SER A 40 -34.96 33.63 -30.15
C SER A 40 -33.56 33.07 -29.87
N SER A 41 -33.28 31.78 -30.08
CA SER A 41 -31.95 31.19 -29.88
C SER A 41 -30.86 31.87 -30.71
N ARG A 42 -31.17 32.28 -31.95
CA ARG A 42 -30.20 32.98 -32.83
C ARG A 42 -30.01 34.44 -32.43
N ALA A 43 -31.07 35.12 -32.02
CA ALA A 43 -31.01 36.50 -31.55
C ALA A 43 -30.29 36.61 -30.19
N ALA A 44 -30.59 35.70 -29.25
CA ALA A 44 -29.94 35.62 -27.95
C ALA A 44 -28.47 35.20 -28.07
N SER A 45 -28.12 34.26 -28.95
CA SER A 45 -26.71 33.89 -29.19
C SER A 45 -25.92 35.06 -29.78
N ARG A 46 -26.51 35.83 -30.70
CA ARG A 46 -25.88 37.04 -31.26
C ARG A 46 -25.76 38.16 -30.23
N ALA A 47 -26.80 38.40 -29.45
CA ALA A 47 -26.78 39.39 -28.36
C ALA A 47 -25.72 39.02 -27.31
N SER A 48 -25.71 37.77 -26.85
CA SER A 48 -24.71 37.24 -25.92
C SER A 48 -23.29 37.33 -26.48
N SER A 49 -23.08 37.06 -27.79
CA SER A 49 -21.76 37.23 -28.42
C SER A 49 -21.31 38.69 -28.54
N GLN A 50 -22.25 39.63 -28.48
CA GLN A 50 -21.99 41.08 -28.51
C GLN A 50 -22.02 41.73 -27.11
N GLY A 51 -22.12 40.95 -26.03
CA GLY A 51 -22.21 41.50 -24.67
C GLY A 51 -23.51 42.25 -24.39
N LEU A 52 -24.57 41.93 -25.14
CA LEU A 52 -25.91 42.48 -25.01
C LEU A 52 -26.84 41.43 -24.38
N LEU A 53 -27.59 41.84 -23.36
CA LEU A 53 -28.62 41.03 -22.73
C LEU A 53 -29.96 41.37 -23.35
N LEU A 54 -30.62 40.37 -23.93
CA LEU A 54 -32.03 40.48 -24.29
C LEU A 54 -32.87 40.52 -22.99
N LEU A 55 -33.65 41.57 -22.79
CA LEU A 55 -34.56 41.74 -21.64
C LEU A 55 -36.01 41.36 -21.99
N ASP A 56 -36.21 40.40 -22.88
CA ASP A 56 -37.56 39.95 -23.19
C ASP A 56 -38.11 39.10 -22.04
N SER A 57 -39.40 39.29 -21.72
CA SER A 57 -40.13 38.59 -20.64
C SER A 57 -39.98 37.07 -20.70
N GLY A 58 -39.96 36.50 -21.90
CA GLY A 58 -39.73 35.06 -22.12
C GLY A 58 -38.32 34.61 -21.74
N SER A 59 -37.30 35.42 -22.03
CA SER A 59 -35.89 35.11 -21.71
C SER A 59 -35.61 35.18 -20.21
N LEU A 60 -36.23 36.12 -19.48
CA LEU A 60 -36.16 36.19 -18.02
C LEU A 60 -36.89 35.01 -17.36
N ALA A 61 -38.06 34.61 -17.87
CA ALA A 61 -38.77 33.43 -17.38
C ALA A 61 -38.00 32.12 -17.66
N GLN A 62 -37.29 32.03 -18.79
CA GLN A 62 -36.39 30.91 -19.10
C GLN A 62 -35.21 30.85 -18.12
N LEU A 63 -34.60 32.00 -17.83
CA LEU A 63 -33.47 32.12 -16.92
C LEU A 63 -33.87 31.81 -15.47
N GLY A 64 -35.04 32.26 -15.01
CA GLY A 64 -35.59 31.91 -13.70
C GLY A 64 -35.73 30.39 -13.53
N ARG A 65 -36.33 29.71 -14.52
CA ARG A 65 -36.44 28.24 -14.51
C ARG A 65 -35.08 27.52 -14.54
N HIS A 66 -34.08 28.09 -15.21
CA HIS A 66 -32.72 27.56 -15.20
C HIS A 66 -32.10 27.67 -13.80
N PHE A 67 -32.22 28.82 -13.14
CA PHE A 67 -31.75 29.01 -11.77
C PHE A 67 -32.46 28.08 -10.78
N ASP A 68 -33.77 27.88 -10.92
CA ASP A 68 -34.51 26.96 -10.04
C ASP A 68 -33.99 25.51 -10.17
N ARG A 69 -33.72 25.04 -11.40
CA ARG A 69 -33.12 23.71 -11.62
C ARG A 69 -31.70 23.62 -11.06
N LEU A 70 -30.90 24.66 -11.24
CA LEU A 70 -29.54 24.71 -10.73
C LEU A 70 -29.54 24.67 -9.19
N MET A 71 -30.44 25.42 -8.54
CA MET A 71 -30.59 25.39 -7.08
C MET A 71 -31.04 24.01 -6.59
N GLN A 72 -31.97 23.35 -7.29
CA GLN A 72 -32.37 21.98 -6.98
C GLN A 72 -31.20 20.99 -7.13
N GLN A 73 -30.42 21.12 -8.20
CA GLN A 73 -29.24 20.28 -8.44
C GLN A 73 -28.16 20.50 -7.37
N ILE A 74 -27.89 21.75 -6.98
CA ILE A 74 -26.95 22.06 -5.89
C ILE A 74 -27.43 21.43 -4.57
N SER A 75 -28.73 21.54 -4.24
CA SER A 75 -29.29 20.91 -3.04
C SER A 75 -29.05 19.40 -3.05
N GLN A 76 -29.36 18.73 -4.16
CA GLN A 76 -29.16 17.29 -4.30
C GLN A 76 -27.68 16.89 -4.18
N GLN A 77 -26.77 17.69 -4.76
CA GLN A 77 -25.33 17.45 -4.66
C GLN A 77 -24.82 17.65 -3.23
N LEU A 78 -25.33 18.64 -2.49
CA LEU A 78 -24.98 18.86 -1.09
C LEU A 78 -25.45 17.71 -0.20
N ASP A 79 -26.68 17.22 -0.42
CA ASP A 79 -27.20 16.06 0.31
C ASP A 79 -26.34 14.81 0.04
N HIS A 80 -26.03 14.55 -1.24
CA HIS A 80 -25.16 13.44 -1.63
C HIS A 80 -23.75 13.58 -1.05
N LEU A 81 -23.14 14.76 -1.11
CA LEU A 81 -21.80 14.99 -0.57
C LEU A 81 -21.77 14.79 0.95
N THR A 82 -22.84 15.18 1.65
CA THR A 82 -22.97 14.98 3.10
C THR A 82 -23.03 13.50 3.45
N GLU A 83 -23.86 12.73 2.74
CA GLU A 83 -23.96 11.27 2.90
C GLU A 83 -22.62 10.58 2.62
N GLN A 84 -21.96 10.94 1.50
CA GLN A 84 -20.65 10.41 1.15
C GLN A 84 -19.59 10.74 2.21
N THR A 85 -19.61 11.95 2.76
CA THR A 85 -18.68 12.35 3.83
C THR A 85 -18.90 11.53 5.08
N GLN A 86 -20.15 11.24 5.45
CA GLN A 86 -20.47 10.38 6.59
C GLN A 86 -19.96 8.94 6.39
N ILE A 87 -20.18 8.36 5.20
CA ILE A 87 -19.71 7.01 4.85
C ILE A 87 -18.18 6.95 4.91
N VAL A 88 -17.50 7.90 4.25
CA VAL A 88 -16.03 7.97 4.25
C VAL A 88 -15.51 8.09 5.67
N THR A 89 -16.11 8.96 6.49
CA THR A 89 -15.71 9.12 7.89
C THR A 89 -15.81 7.80 8.65
N MET A 90 -16.92 7.06 8.52
CA MET A 90 -17.10 5.77 9.18
C MET A 90 -16.06 4.74 8.72
N THR A 91 -15.83 4.61 7.41
CA THR A 91 -14.82 3.68 6.87
C THR A 91 -13.40 4.04 7.30
N MET A 92 -13.09 5.33 7.44
CA MET A 92 -11.79 5.79 7.96
C MET A 92 -11.61 5.42 9.43
N TYR A 93 -12.66 5.53 10.25
CA TYR A 93 -12.62 5.08 11.65
C TYR A 93 -12.38 3.57 11.74
N ASP A 94 -13.08 2.76 10.94
CA ASP A 94 -12.89 1.30 10.93
C ASP A 94 -11.49 0.90 10.45
N ALA A 95 -10.99 1.53 9.38
CA ALA A 95 -9.65 1.28 8.86
C ALA A 95 -8.56 1.68 9.86
N ALA A 96 -8.72 2.82 10.54
CA ALA A 96 -7.80 3.27 11.58
C ALA A 96 -7.81 2.31 12.77
N GLY A 97 -8.99 1.83 13.21
CA GLY A 97 -9.11 0.84 14.28
C GLY A 97 -8.37 -0.46 13.95
N ASN A 98 -8.62 -1.03 12.78
CA ASN A 98 -7.94 -2.25 12.33
C ASN A 98 -6.41 -2.08 12.22
N LEU A 99 -5.94 -0.90 11.80
CA LEU A 99 -4.51 -0.61 11.71
C LEU A 99 -3.87 -0.60 13.11
N VAL A 100 -4.53 0.03 14.09
CA VAL A 100 -4.05 0.05 15.48
C VAL A 100 -4.00 -1.35 16.07
N ASP A 101 -5.05 -2.15 15.92
CA ASP A 101 -5.09 -3.53 16.42
C ASP A 101 -3.98 -4.40 15.81
N ASN A 102 -3.72 -4.23 14.51
CA ASN A 102 -2.64 -4.92 13.83
C ASN A 102 -1.25 -4.44 14.31
N ALA A 103 -1.08 -3.13 14.51
CA ALA A 103 0.15 -2.58 15.06
C ALA A 103 0.43 -3.14 16.47
N ASP A 104 -0.58 -3.25 17.32
CA ASP A 104 -0.46 -3.83 18.66
C ASP A 104 -0.11 -5.32 18.64
N ALA A 105 -0.62 -6.07 17.65
CA ALA A 105 -0.24 -7.47 17.43
C ALA A 105 1.24 -7.58 17.04
N GLU A 106 1.72 -6.72 16.13
CA GLU A 106 3.10 -6.73 15.69
C GLU A 106 4.07 -6.24 16.78
N ILE A 107 3.69 -5.23 17.58
CA ILE A 107 4.47 -4.78 18.76
C ILE A 107 4.66 -5.93 19.74
N ARG A 108 3.59 -6.68 20.07
CA ARG A 108 3.69 -7.86 20.94
C ARG A 108 4.62 -8.93 20.36
N ARG A 109 4.54 -9.16 19.05
CA ARG A 109 5.45 -10.07 18.34
C ARG A 109 6.90 -9.62 18.45
N TYR A 110 7.19 -8.33 18.26
CA TYR A 110 8.54 -7.78 18.43
C TYR A 110 9.06 -7.95 19.86
N HIS A 111 8.24 -7.66 20.88
CA HIS A 111 8.64 -7.91 22.28
C HIS A 111 8.95 -9.37 22.55
N SER A 112 8.18 -10.31 21.98
CA SER A 112 8.49 -11.74 22.10
C SER A 112 9.79 -12.14 21.41
N ILE A 113 10.08 -11.56 20.24
CA ILE A 113 11.34 -11.81 19.53
C ILE A 113 12.51 -11.27 20.35
N MET A 114 12.40 -10.07 20.91
CA MET A 114 13.46 -9.50 21.75
C MET A 114 13.75 -10.38 22.96
N ALA A 115 12.72 -10.86 23.65
CA ALA A 115 12.91 -11.81 24.76
C ALA A 115 13.61 -13.10 24.32
N GLN A 116 13.26 -13.65 23.15
CA GLN A 116 13.96 -14.81 22.59
C GLN A 116 15.43 -14.52 22.26
N MET A 117 15.75 -13.30 21.82
CA MET A 117 17.14 -12.90 21.56
C MET A 117 17.95 -12.80 22.86
N ASP A 118 17.35 -12.27 23.93
CA ASP A 118 17.98 -12.21 25.26
C ASP A 118 18.23 -13.63 25.81
N ASP A 119 17.27 -14.54 25.65
CA ASP A 119 17.43 -15.95 26.03
C ASP A 119 18.58 -16.63 25.24
N LEU A 120 18.68 -16.36 23.94
CA LEU A 120 19.77 -16.85 23.10
C LEU A 120 21.14 -16.32 23.54
N GLU A 121 21.23 -15.07 24.03
CA GLU A 121 22.47 -14.52 24.57
C GLU A 121 22.97 -15.33 25.78
N VAL A 122 22.06 -15.68 26.70
CA VAL A 122 22.36 -16.56 27.84
C VAL A 122 22.82 -17.95 27.38
N GLU A 123 22.18 -18.50 26.35
CA GLU A 123 22.60 -19.78 25.76
C GLU A 123 24.00 -19.70 25.11
N PHE A 124 24.33 -18.61 24.43
CA PHE A 124 25.66 -18.41 23.86
C PHE A 124 26.74 -18.31 24.93
N ASP A 125 26.46 -17.67 26.07
CA ASP A 125 27.38 -17.65 27.20
C ASP A 125 27.59 -19.04 27.81
N ARG A 126 26.53 -19.85 27.90
CA ARG A 126 26.67 -21.26 28.30
C ARG A 126 27.54 -22.04 27.30
N ILE A 127 27.37 -21.84 26.00
CA ILE A 127 28.20 -22.49 24.97
C ILE A 127 29.67 -22.05 25.08
N ARG A 128 29.91 -20.76 25.35
CA ARG A 128 31.26 -20.23 25.59
C ARG A 128 31.90 -20.91 26.81
N HIS A 129 31.17 -21.05 27.91
CA HIS A 129 31.66 -21.74 29.10
C HIS A 129 32.01 -23.21 28.83
N ILE A 130 31.16 -23.94 28.09
CA ILE A 130 31.43 -25.32 27.69
C ILE A 130 32.71 -25.40 26.84
N ARG A 131 32.90 -24.46 25.91
CA ARG A 131 34.10 -24.40 25.08
C ARG A 131 35.38 -24.23 25.92
N ASP A 132 35.32 -23.41 26.97
CA ASP A 132 36.46 -23.21 27.87
C ASP A 132 36.78 -24.48 28.67
N ILE A 133 35.75 -25.18 29.16
CA ILE A 133 35.91 -26.49 29.81
C ILE A 133 36.58 -27.50 28.86
N VAL A 134 36.11 -27.60 27.60
CA VAL A 134 36.68 -28.52 26.60
C VAL A 134 38.15 -28.19 26.31
N ARG A 135 38.51 -26.90 26.27
CA ARG A 135 39.91 -26.46 26.12
C ARG A 135 40.77 -26.91 27.29
N GLU A 136 40.29 -26.74 28.52
CA GLU A 136 40.99 -27.18 29.73
C GLU A 136 41.19 -28.71 29.75
N TYR A 137 40.15 -29.49 29.44
CA TYR A 137 40.28 -30.94 29.34
C TYR A 137 41.30 -31.36 28.28
N ARG A 138 41.31 -30.70 27.11
CA ARG A 138 42.29 -30.97 26.06
C ARG A 138 43.72 -30.69 26.53
N GLN A 139 43.94 -29.60 27.26
CA GLN A 139 45.26 -29.30 27.83
C GLN A 139 45.69 -30.38 28.84
N ARG A 140 44.80 -30.77 29.76
CA ARG A 140 45.09 -31.84 30.74
C ARG A 140 45.42 -33.17 30.08
N VAL A 141 44.71 -33.54 29.00
CA VAL A 141 45.00 -34.75 28.22
C VAL A 141 46.38 -34.66 27.57
N GLN A 142 46.73 -33.53 26.95
CA GLN A 142 48.06 -33.34 26.36
C GLN A 142 49.19 -33.40 27.40
N GLU A 143 48.98 -32.87 28.60
CA GLU A 143 49.93 -32.97 29.71
C GLU A 143 50.11 -34.42 30.17
N LEU A 144 49.01 -35.18 30.27
CA LEU A 144 49.06 -36.62 30.61
C LEU A 144 49.75 -37.46 29.52
N GLU A 145 49.48 -37.19 28.24
CA GLU A 145 50.18 -37.85 27.12
C GLU A 145 51.68 -37.57 27.18
N ARG A 146 52.08 -36.31 27.42
CA ARG A 146 53.48 -35.93 27.56
C ARG A 146 54.15 -36.57 28.78
N ALA A 147 53.43 -36.66 29.90
CA ALA A 147 53.92 -37.34 31.09
C ALA A 147 54.10 -38.86 30.83
N LEU A 148 53.15 -39.49 30.14
CA LEU A 148 53.22 -40.91 29.77
C LEU A 148 54.41 -41.19 28.86
N ASP A 149 54.59 -40.41 27.79
CA ASP A 149 55.74 -40.48 26.88
C ASP A 149 57.07 -40.29 27.63
N SER A 150 57.11 -39.37 28.61
CA SER A 150 58.31 -39.16 29.43
C SER A 150 58.58 -40.25 30.47
N SER A 151 57.55 -41.01 30.85
CA SER A 151 57.60 -42.08 31.86
C SER A 151 57.94 -43.45 31.28
N GLN A 152 58.01 -43.61 29.95
CA GLN A 152 58.54 -44.82 29.32
C GLN A 152 60.08 -44.85 29.43
N PRO A 153 60.67 -45.76 30.23
CA PRO A 153 62.11 -45.96 30.20
C PRO A 153 62.51 -46.61 28.88
N SER A 154 63.55 -46.06 28.26
CA SER A 154 64.20 -46.58 27.06
C SER A 154 64.93 -47.89 27.35
N THR A 155 64.19 -49.00 27.42
CA THR A 155 64.77 -50.35 27.31
C THR A 155 64.58 -50.86 25.88
N GLY A 156 65.71 -51.11 25.22
CA GLY A 156 65.81 -51.29 23.78
C GLY A 156 65.17 -52.55 23.17
N ILE A 157 65.01 -52.43 21.85
CA ILE A 157 64.92 -53.47 20.80
C ILE A 157 63.66 -54.34 20.78
N HIS A 158 62.77 -54.11 19.79
CA HIS A 158 62.29 -55.09 18.79
C HIS A 158 61.38 -54.39 17.75
N PRO A 159 61.47 -54.70 16.43
CA PRO A 159 60.52 -54.19 15.44
C PRO A 159 59.26 -55.06 15.45
N ARG A 160 58.12 -54.47 15.80
CA ARG A 160 56.82 -55.16 15.79
C ARG A 160 55.78 -54.19 15.27
N THR A 161 55.34 -54.46 14.04
CA THR A 161 54.12 -53.98 13.36
C THR A 161 53.35 -52.87 14.08
N ASP A 162 53.51 -51.64 13.59
CA ASP A 162 52.66 -50.50 13.91
C ASP A 162 51.20 -50.81 13.56
N ILE A 163 50.43 -51.29 14.52
CA ILE A 163 48.99 -51.06 14.57
C ILE A 163 48.81 -49.82 15.43
N ARG A 164 48.94 -48.65 14.79
CA ARG A 164 48.43 -47.41 15.36
C ARG A 164 46.90 -47.52 15.38
N PRO A 165 46.20 -47.38 16.53
CA PRO A 165 44.82 -46.95 16.47
C PRO A 165 44.86 -45.50 15.98
N ARG A 166 44.68 -45.33 14.68
CA ARG A 166 44.40 -44.03 14.09
C ARG A 166 43.00 -43.64 14.58
N ILE A 167 42.95 -42.99 15.73
CA ILE A 167 41.77 -42.23 16.15
C ILE A 167 41.76 -41.01 15.24
N ASP A 168 41.26 -41.19 14.02
CA ASP A 168 40.76 -40.09 13.23
C ASP A 168 39.52 -39.56 13.95
N ILE A 169 39.70 -38.62 14.88
CA ILE A 169 38.61 -37.74 15.26
C ILE A 169 38.36 -36.87 14.05
N ILE A 170 37.43 -37.30 13.20
CA ILE A 170 36.81 -36.42 12.20
C ILE A 170 36.09 -35.33 12.99
N MET A 171 36.76 -34.19 13.13
CA MET A 171 36.14 -32.94 13.54
C MET A 171 36.04 -32.05 12.29
N ASP A 172 35.09 -32.39 11.43
CA ASP A 172 34.57 -31.44 10.44
C ASP A 172 33.35 -30.78 11.08
N ILE A 173 33.59 -29.82 11.98
CA ILE A 173 32.54 -28.95 12.51
C ILE A 173 32.79 -27.57 11.89
N GLY A 174 32.15 -27.35 10.75
CA GLY A 174 32.03 -26.03 10.14
C GLY A 174 32.29 -26.05 8.64
N GLY A 175 31.29 -26.44 7.84
CA GLY A 175 31.35 -26.07 6.43
C GLY A 175 30.39 -26.73 5.45
N ARG A 176 29.74 -27.86 5.76
CA ARG A 176 29.08 -28.65 4.70
C ARG A 176 27.55 -28.62 4.61
N ASP A 177 26.83 -28.13 5.62
CA ASP A 177 25.37 -28.34 5.67
C ASP A 177 24.52 -27.05 5.64
N ILE A 178 25.12 -25.87 5.46
CA ILE A 178 24.34 -24.61 5.37
C ILE A 178 23.66 -24.48 4.00
N GLU A 179 24.33 -24.84 2.91
CA GLU A 179 23.76 -24.77 1.55
C GLU A 179 22.68 -25.83 1.29
N ALA A 180 22.76 -26.99 1.96
CA ALA A 180 21.76 -28.05 1.84
C ALA A 180 20.42 -27.64 2.49
N TRP A 181 20.47 -26.95 3.63
CA TRP A 181 19.28 -26.47 4.33
C TRP A 181 18.63 -25.26 3.63
N GLU A 182 19.41 -24.35 3.04
CA GLU A 182 18.88 -23.24 2.23
C GLU A 182 18.23 -23.71 0.92
N ASN A 183 18.81 -24.72 0.25
CA ASN A 183 18.23 -25.28 -0.97
C ASN A 183 16.91 -26.04 -0.70
N GLU A 184 16.77 -26.68 0.46
CA GLU A 184 15.51 -27.34 0.85
C GLU A 184 14.39 -26.33 1.16
N LYS A 185 14.72 -25.20 1.80
CA LYS A 185 13.74 -24.13 2.08
C LYS A 185 13.33 -23.34 0.84
N THR A 186 14.25 -23.08 -0.08
CA THR A 186 13.93 -22.37 -1.34
C THR A 186 13.12 -23.26 -2.29
N GLY A 187 13.44 -24.55 -2.36
CA GLY A 187 12.70 -25.52 -3.17
C GLY A 187 11.27 -25.78 -2.69
N THR A 188 11.04 -25.81 -1.38
CA THR A 188 9.68 -25.97 -0.81
C THR A 188 8.83 -24.72 -0.99
N ARG A 189 9.40 -23.52 -0.78
CA ARG A 189 8.71 -22.24 -0.99
C ARG A 189 8.37 -21.98 -2.46
N ALA A 190 9.24 -22.36 -3.39
CA ALA A 190 8.97 -22.27 -4.83
C ALA A 190 7.85 -23.21 -5.28
N LYS A 191 7.80 -24.44 -4.75
CA LYS A 191 6.71 -25.40 -5.01
C LYS A 191 5.37 -24.89 -4.46
N GLU A 192 5.36 -24.26 -3.29
CA GLU A 192 4.13 -23.73 -2.69
C GLU A 192 3.59 -22.50 -3.45
N MET A 193 4.48 -21.61 -3.90
CA MET A 193 4.11 -20.46 -4.75
C MET A 193 3.49 -20.91 -6.08
N LYS A 194 4.08 -21.92 -6.73
CA LYS A 194 3.57 -22.45 -8.00
C LYS A 194 2.19 -23.10 -7.85
N ARG A 195 1.96 -23.83 -6.74
CA ARG A 195 0.65 -24.42 -6.41
C ARG A 195 -0.41 -23.35 -6.09
N LYS A 196 -0.02 -22.23 -5.46
CA LYS A 196 -0.91 -21.08 -5.22
C LYS A 196 -1.25 -20.33 -6.51
N GLU A 197 -0.32 -20.22 -7.46
CA GLU A 197 -0.60 -19.62 -8.77
C GLU A 197 -1.53 -20.47 -9.64
N GLU A 198 -1.36 -21.80 -9.65
CA GLU A 198 -2.28 -22.70 -10.38
C GLU A 198 -3.71 -22.59 -9.86
N ARG A 199 -3.89 -22.59 -8.53
CA ARG A 199 -5.21 -22.40 -7.91
C ARG A 199 -5.87 -21.08 -8.31
N LYS A 200 -5.11 -19.98 -8.32
CA LYS A 200 -5.62 -18.67 -8.77
C LYS A 200 -6.00 -18.64 -10.25
N ARG A 201 -5.30 -19.40 -11.10
CA ARG A 201 -5.65 -19.50 -12.54
C ARG A 201 -6.92 -20.31 -12.75
N ASP A 202 -7.14 -21.35 -11.95
CA ASP A 202 -8.33 -22.19 -12.04
C ASP A 202 -9.57 -21.45 -11.52
N GLU A 203 -9.45 -20.69 -10.42
CA GLU A 203 -10.52 -19.80 -9.93
C GLU A 203 -10.88 -18.75 -10.99
N LYS A 204 -9.89 -18.09 -11.59
CA LYS A 204 -10.13 -17.09 -12.64
C LYS A 204 -10.75 -17.66 -13.92
N LYS A 205 -10.60 -18.96 -14.19
CA LYS A 205 -11.26 -19.63 -15.32
C LYS A 205 -12.72 -19.94 -15.01
N GLN A 206 -13.05 -20.29 -13.76
CA GLN A 206 -14.43 -20.52 -13.35
C GLN A 206 -15.27 -19.24 -13.36
N ASP A 207 -14.66 -18.10 -13.03
CA ASP A 207 -15.33 -16.78 -13.09
C ASP A 207 -15.57 -16.26 -14.52
N LEU A 208 -14.98 -16.90 -15.55
CA LEU A 208 -15.13 -16.53 -16.97
C LEU A 208 -16.07 -17.45 -17.75
N GLU A 209 -16.57 -18.53 -17.13
CA GLU A 209 -17.55 -19.47 -17.70
C GLU A 209 -18.98 -19.28 -17.14
N LEU A 210 -19.22 -18.22 -16.36
CA LEU A 210 -20.54 -17.75 -15.90
C LEU A 210 -20.86 -16.38 -16.50
#